data_AF-A0A1Y2GC06-F1
#
_entry.id   AF-A0A1Y2GC06-F1
#
_cell.length_a   1.000
_cell.length_b   1.000
_cell.length_c   1.000
_cell.angle_alpha   90.00
_cell.angle_beta   90.00
_cell.angle_gamma   90.00
#
_symmetry.space_group_name_H-M   'P 1'
#
loop_
_entity.id
_entity.type
_entity.pdbx_description
1 polymer ?
#
loop_
_entity_poly.entity_id
_entity_poly.type
_entity_poly.pdbx_seq_one_letter_code
_entity_poly.pdbx_strand_id
1 'polypeptide(L)'
;MFKGSEEPPSYSRHAPPHHSSGALRVCCITLNETDKIRLIGTPPELANPIRQAIVRAWGRIQKESDYAGAHQFKLLGNPWSARGNEGVLSRRLVVDILKTMAQHGWTLIQSADVSRKEYEKDSLFFESSALQPVDVGPIDMFAISLNRTDRIRLIDAPSEFRDIVRQAIKTQWKLGSFEFKLSGNPFCPQGEETVHSRMMLSQMLAAMAAHGYRLYASVDISNGDAEGRDLHSWFFRRVTRTWPSRAIADPGLSVI
;
A
#
# COMPACT_ATOMS: atom_id res chain seq x y z
N MET A 1 -34.63 25.73 20.71
CA MET A 1 -33.63 25.84 21.80
C MET A 1 -33.27 24.41 22.21
N PHE A 2 -32.24 23.82 21.61
CA PHE A 2 -31.76 22.50 21.99
C PHE A 2 -30.76 22.67 23.14
N LYS A 3 -31.19 22.38 24.36
CA LYS A 3 -30.30 22.15 25.49
C LYS A 3 -29.92 20.67 25.49
N GLY A 4 -28.68 20.41 25.13
CA GLY A 4 -28.03 19.11 25.24
C GLY A 4 -26.53 19.35 25.30
N SER A 5 -26.07 19.98 26.37
CA SER A 5 -24.64 20.14 26.67
C SER A 5 -24.14 18.88 27.37
N GLU A 6 -24.22 17.73 26.70
CA GLU A 6 -23.37 16.61 27.08
C GLU A 6 -22.01 16.86 26.44
N GLU A 7 -21.03 17.14 27.28
CA GLU A 7 -19.64 17.19 26.87
C GLU A 7 -19.29 15.84 26.23
N PRO A 8 -18.72 15.81 25.02
CA PRO A 8 -18.44 14.54 24.35
C PRO A 8 -17.55 13.68 25.25
N PRO A 9 -17.82 12.36 25.32
CA PRO A 9 -17.08 11.48 26.20
C PRO A 9 -15.58 11.56 25.92
N SER A 10 -14.78 11.59 26.98
CA SER A 10 -13.32 11.52 26.85
C SER A 10 -12.91 10.23 26.14
N TYR A 11 -12.08 10.35 25.11
CA TYR A 11 -11.51 9.23 24.35
C TYR A 11 -10.59 8.31 25.17
N SER A 12 -10.44 8.55 26.47
CA SER A 12 -9.59 7.76 27.35
C SER A 12 -10.17 6.35 27.61
N ARG A 13 -9.52 5.35 26.97
CA ARG A 13 -9.65 3.90 27.19
C ARG A 13 -11.04 3.32 26.95
N HIS A 14 -11.49 3.35 25.69
CA HIS A 14 -12.48 2.36 25.26
C HIS A 14 -11.82 0.98 25.17
N ALA A 15 -12.49 -0.04 25.70
CA ALA A 15 -12.05 -1.41 25.48
C ALA A 15 -12.08 -1.72 23.97
N PRO A 16 -11.12 -2.52 23.45
CA PRO A 16 -11.17 -2.98 22.07
C PRO A 16 -12.53 -3.64 21.79
N PRO A 17 -13.12 -3.46 20.60
CA PRO A 17 -14.39 -4.08 20.27
C PRO A 17 -14.33 -5.60 20.48
N HIS A 18 -15.28 -6.16 21.20
CA HIS A 18 -15.40 -7.61 21.36
C HIS A 18 -15.76 -8.24 20.01
N HIS A 19 -14.90 -9.11 19.49
CA HIS A 19 -15.14 -9.82 18.23
C HIS A 19 -15.84 -11.15 18.48
N SER A 20 -17.02 -11.34 17.89
CA SER A 20 -17.69 -12.66 17.83
C SER A 20 -16.85 -13.64 17.01
N SER A 21 -16.68 -14.88 17.49
CA SER A 21 -16.08 -15.95 16.68
C SER A 21 -16.90 -16.17 15.41
N GLY A 22 -16.23 -16.13 14.25
CA GLY A 22 -16.86 -16.35 12.93
C GLY A 22 -17.24 -15.08 12.15
N ALA A 23 -17.14 -13.88 12.74
CA ALA A 23 -17.36 -12.63 12.01
C ALA A 23 -16.09 -12.16 11.28
N LEU A 24 -16.26 -11.56 10.10
CA LEU A 24 -15.19 -10.83 9.40
C LEU A 24 -14.61 -9.77 10.35
N ARG A 25 -13.30 -9.82 10.57
CA ARG A 25 -12.59 -8.84 11.39
C ARG A 25 -11.92 -7.83 10.48
N VAL A 26 -11.92 -6.57 10.90
CA VAL A 26 -11.21 -5.50 10.22
C VAL A 26 -10.14 -4.94 11.15
N CYS A 27 -8.93 -4.73 10.64
CA CYS A 27 -7.87 -4.01 11.33
C CYS A 27 -7.29 -2.91 10.45
N CYS A 28 -6.51 -2.02 11.05
CA CYS A 28 -5.90 -0.90 10.35
C CYS A 28 -4.41 -0.81 10.68
N ILE A 29 -3.59 -0.58 9.66
CA ILE A 29 -2.17 -0.23 9.81
C ILE A 29 -1.97 1.17 9.27
N THR A 30 -1.36 2.05 10.07
CA THR A 30 -1.11 3.44 9.67
C THR A 30 0.38 3.77 9.69
N LEU A 31 0.80 4.61 8.74
CA LEU A 31 2.14 5.16 8.65
C LEU A 31 2.11 6.58 9.22
N ASN A 32 2.80 6.80 10.34
CA ASN A 32 2.60 7.99 11.17
C ASN A 32 3.88 8.81 11.30
N GLU A 33 3.72 10.13 11.31
CA GLU A 33 4.84 11.09 11.44
C GLU A 33 5.93 10.78 10.39
N THR A 34 7.20 10.79 10.80
CA THR A 34 8.33 10.48 9.93
C THR A 34 8.85 9.04 10.08
N ASP A 35 8.46 8.32 11.15
CA ASP A 35 9.12 7.06 11.52
C ASP A 35 8.28 6.05 12.32
N LYS A 36 6.95 6.21 12.39
CA LYS A 36 6.10 5.32 13.19
C LYS A 36 5.18 4.45 12.34
N ILE A 37 4.95 3.22 12.80
CA ILE A 37 3.89 2.33 12.31
C ILE A 37 2.97 2.03 13.49
N ARG A 38 1.66 2.12 13.30
CA ARG A 38 0.68 1.73 14.32
C ARG A 38 -0.17 0.59 13.81
N LEU A 39 -0.35 -0.43 14.66
CA LEU A 39 -1.25 -1.56 14.45
C LEU A 39 -2.51 -1.33 15.29
N ILE A 40 -3.61 -0.98 14.63
CA ILE A 40 -4.86 -0.56 15.27
C ILE A 40 -5.90 -1.68 15.06
N GLY A 41 -6.36 -2.29 16.15
CA GLY A 41 -7.27 -3.44 16.09
C GLY A 41 -6.67 -4.68 15.44
N THR A 42 -5.35 -4.71 15.21
CA THR A 42 -4.64 -5.86 14.65
C THR A 42 -4.53 -6.97 15.71
N PRO A 43 -4.76 -8.24 15.35
CA PRO A 43 -4.57 -9.35 16.28
C PRO A 43 -3.14 -9.37 16.87
N PRO A 44 -2.97 -9.55 18.20
CA PRO A 44 -1.67 -9.52 18.85
C PRO A 44 -0.64 -10.49 18.24
N GLU A 45 -1.09 -11.63 17.72
CA GLU A 45 -0.26 -12.64 17.07
C GLU A 45 0.45 -12.12 15.81
N LEU A 46 -0.07 -11.08 15.15
CA LEU A 46 0.56 -10.49 13.96
C LEU A 46 1.65 -9.47 14.29
N ALA A 47 1.75 -9.01 15.53
CA ALA A 47 2.77 -8.03 15.91
C ALA A 47 4.19 -8.57 15.67
N ASN A 48 4.45 -9.85 15.94
CA ASN A 48 5.77 -10.44 15.73
C ASN A 48 6.11 -10.70 14.25
N PRO A 49 5.24 -11.28 13.42
CA PRO A 49 5.44 -11.34 11.97
C PRO A 49 5.72 -9.96 11.34
N ILE A 50 4.94 -8.93 11.73
CA ILE A 50 5.13 -7.57 11.23
C ILE A 50 6.47 -6.99 11.71
N ARG A 51 6.86 -7.22 12.97
CA ARG A 51 8.19 -6.86 13.50
C ARG A 51 9.31 -7.44 12.63
N GLN A 52 9.22 -8.72 12.27
CA GLN A 52 10.21 -9.38 11.42
C GLN A 52 10.25 -8.77 10.01
N ALA A 53 9.10 -8.44 9.45
CA ALA A 53 9.01 -7.75 8.16
C ALA A 53 9.68 -6.36 8.20
N ILE A 54 9.45 -5.60 9.28
CA ILE A 54 10.10 -4.32 9.51
C ILE A 54 11.62 -4.47 9.59
N VAL A 55 12.11 -5.40 10.41
CA VAL A 55 13.55 -5.63 10.59
C VAL A 55 14.22 -6.07 9.28
N ARG A 56 13.55 -6.91 8.49
CA ARG A 56 14.08 -7.38 7.21
C ARG A 56 14.17 -6.27 6.16
N ALA A 57 13.12 -5.45 6.02
CA ALA A 57 13.05 -4.46 4.95
C ALA A 57 13.71 -3.11 5.30
N TRP A 58 13.71 -2.74 6.57
CA TRP A 58 14.20 -1.44 7.05
C TRP A 58 15.40 -1.54 7.99
N GLY A 59 15.55 -2.66 8.71
CA GLY A 59 16.69 -2.90 9.59
C GLY A 59 16.31 -2.84 11.08
N ARG A 60 16.15 -1.63 11.65
CA ARG A 60 16.05 -1.48 13.12
C ARG A 60 14.78 -0.77 13.58
N ILE A 61 14.17 -1.34 14.61
CA ILE A 61 13.13 -0.72 15.44
C ILE A 61 13.83 -0.04 16.62
N GLN A 62 13.55 1.25 16.81
CA GLN A 62 14.10 2.06 17.90
C GLN A 62 13.31 1.87 19.19
N LYS A 63 11.99 1.75 19.11
CA LYS A 63 11.11 1.58 20.28
C LYS A 63 9.81 0.90 19.90
N GLU A 64 9.25 0.13 20.82
CA GLU A 64 7.88 -0.36 20.79
C GLU A 64 7.11 0.21 21.98
N SER A 65 5.83 0.54 21.78
CA SER A 65 4.98 1.12 22.83
C SER A 65 3.51 0.90 22.54
N ASP A 66 2.68 0.93 23.58
CA ASP A 66 1.25 1.15 23.42
C ASP A 66 0.97 2.61 23.07
N TYR A 67 0.06 2.83 22.10
CA TYR A 67 -0.48 4.14 21.77
C TYR A 67 -2.00 4.05 21.68
N ALA A 68 -2.67 4.38 22.78
CA ALA A 68 -4.13 4.31 22.89
C ALA A 68 -4.69 2.90 22.52
N GLY A 69 -4.03 1.83 22.99
CA GLY A 69 -4.40 0.45 22.68
C GLY A 69 -3.85 -0.08 21.35
N ALA A 70 -3.20 0.75 20.53
CA ALA A 70 -2.52 0.33 19.32
C ALA A 70 -1.07 -0.06 19.60
N HIS A 71 -0.59 -1.14 18.98
CA HIS A 71 0.82 -1.51 19.04
C HIS A 71 1.61 -0.59 18.11
N GLN A 72 2.51 0.23 18.65
CA GLN A 72 3.28 1.20 17.89
C GLN A 72 4.75 0.77 17.78
N PHE A 73 5.25 0.71 16.55
CA PHE A 73 6.68 0.63 16.26
C PHE A 73 7.21 2.02 15.90
N LYS A 74 8.27 2.45 16.57
CA LYS A 74 9.10 3.58 16.16
C LYS A 74 10.36 3.03 15.49
N LEU A 75 10.58 3.39 14.24
CA LEU A 75 11.70 2.94 13.41
C LEU A 75 12.91 3.86 13.64
N LEU A 76 14.12 3.31 13.48
CA LEU A 76 15.32 4.14 13.45
C LEU A 76 15.41 4.87 12.10
N GLY A 77 15.60 6.19 12.10
CA GLY A 77 15.65 7.00 10.88
C GLY A 77 14.28 7.58 10.50
N ASN A 78 14.08 7.94 9.22
CA ASN A 78 12.85 8.62 8.77
C ASN A 78 12.29 7.99 7.48
N PRO A 79 11.80 6.74 7.51
CA PRO A 79 11.31 6.02 6.32
C PRO A 79 10.23 6.80 5.56
N TRP A 80 9.40 7.54 6.29
CA TRP A 80 8.25 8.27 5.75
C TRP A 80 8.60 9.63 5.16
N SER A 81 9.84 10.08 5.31
CA SER A 81 10.33 11.26 4.60
C SER A 81 10.75 10.93 3.16
N ALA A 82 10.87 9.65 2.81
CA ALA A 82 11.19 9.09 1.48
C ALA A 82 12.31 9.82 0.70
N ARG A 83 13.35 10.28 1.39
CA ARG A 83 14.43 11.05 0.76
C ARG A 83 15.45 10.11 0.08
N GLY A 84 15.79 10.43 -1.17
CA GLY A 84 16.88 9.75 -1.89
C GLY A 84 16.70 8.23 -2.02
N ASN A 85 17.70 7.48 -1.54
CA ASN A 85 17.71 6.01 -1.59
C ASN A 85 16.77 5.37 -0.54
N GLU A 86 16.46 6.08 0.54
CA GLU A 86 15.56 5.57 1.58
C GLU A 86 14.14 5.37 1.04
N GLY A 87 13.71 6.17 0.05
CA GLY A 87 12.40 6.02 -0.58
C GLY A 87 12.17 4.66 -1.27
N VAL A 88 13.24 3.95 -1.65
CA VAL A 88 13.14 2.55 -2.13
C VAL A 88 12.92 1.59 -0.97
N LEU A 89 13.70 1.76 0.12
CA LEU A 89 13.57 0.93 1.32
C LEU A 89 12.19 1.09 1.98
N SER A 90 11.63 2.31 1.99
CA SER A 90 10.28 2.56 2.52
C SER A 90 9.20 1.82 1.73
N ARG A 91 9.32 1.75 0.40
CA ARG A 91 8.39 1.01 -0.46
C ARG A 91 8.54 -0.49 -0.29
N ARG A 92 9.77 -0.99 -0.15
CA ARG A 92 10.05 -2.38 0.22
C ARG A 92 9.44 -2.74 1.56
N LEU A 93 9.55 -1.85 2.55
CA LEU A 93 8.93 -2.02 3.86
C LEU A 93 7.41 -2.17 3.76
N VAL A 94 6.73 -1.32 2.97
CA VAL A 94 5.29 -1.46 2.74
C VAL A 94 4.96 -2.77 1.99
N VAL A 95 5.70 -3.13 0.95
CA VAL A 95 5.54 -4.43 0.25
C VAL A 95 5.64 -5.59 1.25
N ASP A 96 6.63 -5.58 2.13
CA ASP A 96 6.86 -6.65 3.09
C ASP A 96 5.77 -6.75 4.16
N ILE A 97 5.21 -5.61 4.60
CA ILE A 97 4.04 -5.58 5.50
C ILE A 97 2.81 -6.16 4.78
N LEU A 98 2.53 -5.73 3.54
CA LEU A 98 1.40 -6.24 2.75
C LEU A 98 1.51 -7.75 2.49
N LYS A 99 2.71 -8.23 2.15
CA LYS A 99 3.01 -9.66 2.00
C LYS A 99 2.76 -10.42 3.30
N THR A 100 3.25 -9.89 4.43
CA THR A 100 3.08 -10.50 5.76
C THR A 100 1.61 -10.61 6.13
N MET A 101 0.81 -9.56 5.91
CA MET A 101 -0.63 -9.59 6.14
C MET A 101 -1.31 -10.65 5.26
N ALA A 102 -1.01 -10.68 3.96
CA ALA A 102 -1.56 -11.67 3.04
C ALA A 102 -1.20 -13.12 3.41
N GLN A 103 0.03 -13.37 3.87
CA GLN A 103 0.47 -14.69 4.35
C GLN A 103 -0.29 -15.17 5.58
N HIS A 104 -0.79 -14.23 6.39
CA HIS A 104 -1.57 -14.54 7.59
C HIS A 104 -3.08 -14.44 7.36
N GLY A 105 -3.52 -14.45 6.09
CA GLY A 105 -4.94 -14.47 5.73
C GLY A 105 -5.63 -13.12 5.79
N TRP A 106 -4.88 -12.01 5.83
CA TRP A 106 -5.43 -10.66 5.82
C TRP A 106 -5.31 -10.02 4.44
N THR A 107 -6.44 -9.57 3.90
CA THR A 107 -6.51 -8.91 2.58
C THR A 107 -6.75 -7.43 2.77
N LEU A 108 -6.01 -6.59 2.03
CA LEU A 108 -6.25 -5.16 2.02
C LEU A 108 -7.60 -4.88 1.36
N ILE A 109 -8.46 -4.16 2.08
CA ILE A 109 -9.75 -3.69 1.59
C ILE A 109 -9.56 -2.39 0.81
N GLN A 110 -8.85 -1.45 1.43
CA GLN A 110 -8.69 -0.09 0.95
C GLN A 110 -7.46 0.58 1.58
N SER A 111 -6.77 1.42 0.79
CA SER A 111 -5.90 2.48 1.28
C SER A 111 -6.63 3.82 1.14
N ALA A 112 -6.68 4.62 2.19
CA ALA A 112 -7.37 5.91 2.17
C ALA A 112 -6.74 6.92 3.13
N ASP A 113 -6.56 8.14 2.65
CA ASP A 113 -6.42 9.31 3.50
C ASP A 113 -7.78 9.61 4.16
N VAL A 114 -7.83 9.45 5.48
CA VAL A 114 -9.06 9.56 6.28
C VAL A 114 -9.01 10.73 7.25
N SER A 115 -8.03 11.61 7.09
CA SER A 115 -7.66 12.66 8.04
C SER A 115 -7.54 13.99 7.34
N ARG A 116 -7.61 15.08 8.12
CA ARG A 116 -7.35 16.44 7.60
C ARG A 116 -5.99 16.97 8.07
N LYS A 117 -5.13 16.08 8.60
CA LYS A 117 -3.83 16.45 9.11
C LYS A 117 -2.85 16.59 7.94
N GLU A 118 -2.13 17.69 7.91
CA GLU A 118 -1.07 17.90 6.91
C GLU A 118 -0.01 16.79 7.02
N TYR A 119 0.47 16.32 5.86
CA TYR A 119 1.50 15.28 5.71
C TYR A 119 1.10 13.89 6.23
N GLU A 120 -0.21 13.59 6.27
CA GLU A 120 -0.67 12.27 6.69
C GLU A 120 -0.52 11.19 5.60
N LYS A 121 -0.17 9.99 6.07
CA LYS A 121 -0.20 8.70 5.38
C LYS A 121 -1.61 8.24 5.04
N ASP A 122 -1.79 7.53 3.92
CA ASP A 122 -2.94 6.65 3.75
C ASP A 122 -3.01 5.64 4.90
N SER A 123 -4.21 5.46 5.45
CA SER A 123 -4.53 4.36 6.35
C SER A 123 -4.83 3.10 5.55
N LEU A 124 -4.24 1.97 5.96
CA LEU A 124 -4.39 0.68 5.30
C LEU A 124 -5.37 -0.20 6.09
N PHE A 125 -6.56 -0.43 5.54
CA PHE A 125 -7.60 -1.25 6.16
C PHE A 125 -7.56 -2.67 5.61
N PHE A 126 -7.55 -3.66 6.50
CA PHE A 126 -7.48 -5.08 6.16
C PHE A 126 -8.67 -5.84 6.72
N GLU A 127 -9.15 -6.83 5.97
CA GLU A 127 -10.13 -7.81 6.44
C GLU A 127 -9.46 -9.18 6.65
N SER A 128 -9.87 -9.87 7.71
CA SER A 128 -9.53 -11.28 7.90
C SER A 128 -10.32 -12.12 6.91
N SER A 129 -9.65 -12.96 6.12
CA SER A 129 -10.32 -14.01 5.37
C SER A 129 -10.95 -15.00 6.36
N ALA A 130 -12.24 -15.30 6.19
CA ALA A 130 -12.93 -16.34 6.96
C ALA A 130 -12.42 -17.75 6.62
N LEU A 131 -11.64 -17.90 5.55
CA LEU A 131 -11.08 -19.17 5.10
C LEU A 131 -9.74 -19.44 5.82
N GLN A 132 -9.78 -20.40 6.74
CA GLN A 132 -8.64 -21.10 7.35
C GLN A 132 -7.55 -21.50 6.32
N PRO A 133 -6.30 -21.79 6.74
CA PRO A 133 -5.11 -21.63 5.91
C PRO A 133 -5.14 -22.53 4.68
N VAL A 134 -5.65 -21.99 3.59
CA VAL A 134 -5.35 -22.50 2.26
C VAL A 134 -3.88 -22.23 2.07
N ASP A 135 -3.10 -23.25 1.71
CA ASP A 135 -1.70 -23.08 1.29
C ASP A 135 -1.64 -21.90 0.31
N VAL A 136 -1.16 -20.76 0.82
CA VAL A 136 -1.30 -19.47 0.13
C VAL A 136 -0.31 -19.38 -1.03
N GLY A 137 0.58 -20.36 -1.16
CA GLY A 137 1.72 -20.33 -2.06
C GLY A 137 2.61 -19.11 -1.80
N PRO A 138 3.61 -18.89 -2.66
CA PRO A 138 4.39 -17.66 -2.61
C PRO A 138 3.51 -16.44 -2.94
N ILE A 139 3.46 -15.47 -2.02
CA ILE A 139 2.84 -14.17 -2.27
C ILE A 139 3.78 -13.31 -3.13
N ASP A 140 3.47 -13.26 -4.42
CA ASP A 140 4.22 -12.46 -5.38
C ASP A 140 3.63 -11.04 -5.45
N MET A 141 4.39 -10.08 -4.92
CA MET A 141 4.06 -8.66 -4.89
C MET A 141 5.31 -7.80 -5.12
N PHE A 142 5.10 -6.68 -5.81
CA PHE A 142 6.11 -5.65 -6.07
C PHE A 142 5.47 -4.26 -6.11
N ALA A 143 6.30 -3.22 -6.17
CA ALA A 143 5.82 -1.83 -6.23
C ALA A 143 6.30 -1.09 -7.50
N ILE A 144 5.42 -0.26 -8.04
CA ILE A 144 5.74 0.80 -9.00
C ILE A 144 5.62 2.13 -8.25
N SER A 145 6.74 2.84 -8.15
CA SER A 145 6.74 4.21 -7.66
C SER A 145 6.61 5.15 -8.83
N LEU A 146 5.55 5.95 -8.82
CA LEU A 146 5.53 7.23 -9.51
C LEU A 146 6.29 8.20 -8.59
N ASN A 147 7.36 8.81 -9.08
CA ASN A 147 8.32 9.52 -8.21
C ASN A 147 8.74 10.84 -8.85
N ARG A 148 8.82 11.89 -8.00
CA ARG A 148 9.04 13.27 -8.45
C ARG A 148 8.04 13.63 -9.56
N THR A 149 8.42 14.54 -10.45
CA THR A 149 7.56 14.94 -11.57
C THR A 149 7.72 14.05 -12.81
N ASP A 150 8.79 13.25 -12.87
CA ASP A 150 9.27 12.67 -14.12
C ASP A 150 9.87 11.26 -14.01
N ARG A 151 9.72 10.52 -12.90
CA ARG A 151 10.36 9.20 -12.73
C ARG A 151 9.38 8.07 -12.43
N ILE A 152 9.61 6.93 -13.06
CA ILE A 152 9.00 5.64 -12.69
C ILE A 152 10.09 4.71 -12.16
N ARG A 153 9.87 4.11 -10.99
CA ARG A 153 10.75 3.06 -10.44
C ARG A 153 10.00 1.75 -10.28
N LEU A 154 10.62 0.68 -10.74
CA LEU A 154 10.23 -0.69 -10.46
C LEU A 154 11.00 -1.17 -9.23
N ILE A 155 10.30 -1.61 -8.20
CA ILE A 155 10.89 -2.05 -6.94
C ILE A 155 10.50 -3.51 -6.72
N ASP A 156 11.50 -4.38 -6.80
CA ASP A 156 11.39 -5.84 -6.68
C ASP A 156 10.39 -6.46 -7.67
N ALA A 157 10.17 -5.79 -8.81
CA ALA A 157 9.38 -6.32 -9.91
C ALA A 157 10.14 -7.44 -10.64
N PRO A 158 9.45 -8.49 -11.12
CA PRO A 158 10.05 -9.49 -12.00
C PRO A 158 10.69 -8.85 -13.25
N SER A 159 11.74 -9.46 -13.78
CA SER A 159 12.62 -8.83 -14.78
C SER A 159 11.90 -8.47 -16.08
N GLU A 160 10.91 -9.27 -16.47
CA GLU A 160 10.05 -9.04 -17.62
C GLU A 160 9.27 -7.72 -17.54
N PHE A 161 8.94 -7.25 -16.33
CA PHE A 161 8.20 -5.99 -16.15
C PHE A 161 9.01 -4.76 -16.56
N ARG A 162 10.34 -4.86 -16.61
CA ARG A 162 11.19 -3.79 -17.12
C ARG A 162 10.88 -3.47 -18.57
N ASP A 163 10.72 -4.49 -19.40
CA ASP A 163 10.49 -4.32 -20.83
C ASP A 163 9.04 -3.92 -21.11
N ILE A 164 8.10 -4.48 -20.34
CA ILE A 164 6.67 -4.11 -20.36
C ILE A 164 6.48 -2.62 -20.06
N VAL A 165 7.04 -2.13 -18.94
CA VAL A 165 6.95 -0.72 -18.57
C VAL A 165 7.64 0.16 -19.60
N ARG A 166 8.82 -0.25 -20.10
CA ARG A 166 9.51 0.49 -21.16
C ARG A 166 8.64 0.64 -22.41
N GLN A 167 7.92 -0.41 -22.81
CA GLN A 167 7.08 -0.37 -24.01
C GLN A 167 5.86 0.54 -23.82
N ALA A 168 5.20 0.49 -22.66
CA ALA A 168 4.09 1.40 -22.34
C ALA A 168 4.55 2.88 -22.34
N ILE A 169 5.76 3.15 -21.85
CA ILE A 169 6.35 4.49 -21.91
C ILE A 169 6.63 4.86 -23.37
N LYS A 170 7.33 4.04 -24.16
CA LYS A 170 7.68 4.38 -25.55
C LYS A 170 6.49 4.70 -26.45
N THR A 171 5.37 4.02 -26.22
CA THR A 171 4.18 4.15 -27.05
C THR A 171 3.37 5.40 -26.75
N GLN A 172 3.48 5.95 -25.53
CA GLN A 172 2.67 7.08 -25.07
C GLN A 172 3.50 8.28 -24.59
N TRP A 173 4.83 8.14 -24.50
CA TRP A 173 5.74 9.13 -23.92
C TRP A 173 7.19 9.02 -24.45
N LYS A 174 8.02 10.05 -24.22
CA LYS A 174 9.44 10.10 -24.64
C LYS A 174 10.38 9.61 -23.52
N LEU A 175 11.31 8.71 -23.84
CA LEU A 175 12.27 8.11 -22.89
C LEU A 175 13.55 8.93 -22.67
N GLY A 176 13.98 9.07 -21.41
CA GLY A 176 15.36 9.34 -20.96
C GLY A 176 15.92 8.14 -20.15
N SER A 177 17.24 8.03 -19.97
CA SER A 177 17.94 6.76 -19.67
C SER A 177 17.98 6.23 -18.22
N PHE A 178 18.03 4.88 -18.10
CA PHE A 178 18.38 3.94 -17.00
C PHE A 178 17.74 4.06 -15.59
N GLU A 179 17.21 5.21 -15.21
CA GLU A 179 15.95 5.32 -14.46
C GLU A 179 14.92 5.70 -15.55
N PHE A 180 13.63 5.32 -15.45
CA PHE A 180 12.68 5.86 -16.44
C PHE A 180 12.44 7.33 -16.12
N LYS A 181 13.40 8.19 -16.47
CA LYS A 181 13.26 9.63 -16.47
C LYS A 181 12.51 9.98 -17.75
N LEU A 182 11.28 10.43 -17.56
CA LEU A 182 10.37 10.83 -18.59
C LEU A 182 10.74 12.27 -19.01
N SER A 183 10.65 12.60 -20.30
CA SER A 183 10.80 14.00 -20.73
C SER A 183 9.54 14.80 -20.33
N GLY A 184 9.66 16.03 -19.81
CA GLY A 184 8.51 16.80 -19.32
C GLY A 184 8.04 16.41 -17.91
N ASN A 185 6.79 16.70 -17.55
CA ASN A 185 6.23 16.47 -16.21
C ASN A 185 4.94 15.62 -16.26
N PRO A 186 4.99 14.33 -16.63
CA PRO A 186 3.80 13.49 -16.82
C PRO A 186 2.95 13.30 -15.56
N PHE A 187 3.52 13.53 -14.37
CA PHE A 187 2.79 13.50 -13.10
C PHE A 187 2.37 14.89 -12.59
N CYS A 188 2.59 15.92 -13.40
CA CYS A 188 1.98 17.23 -13.30
C CYS A 188 1.63 17.75 -14.71
N PRO A 189 0.80 16.99 -15.47
CA PRO A 189 0.63 17.24 -16.90
C PRO A 189 -0.26 18.48 -17.15
N GLN A 190 0.00 19.19 -18.25
CA GLN A 190 -0.83 20.31 -18.71
C GLN A 190 -1.26 20.10 -20.17
N GLY A 191 -2.46 20.56 -20.53
CA GLY A 191 -2.98 20.43 -21.90
C GLY A 191 -3.05 18.97 -22.36
N GLU A 192 -2.56 18.68 -23.57
CA GLU A 192 -2.61 17.34 -24.21
C GLU A 192 -1.81 16.27 -23.45
N GLU A 193 -0.78 16.65 -22.69
CA GLU A 193 0.02 15.74 -21.85
C GLU A 193 -0.86 14.97 -20.85
N THR A 194 -1.98 15.57 -20.45
CA THR A 194 -3.00 15.01 -19.54
C THR A 194 -3.59 13.70 -20.07
N VAL A 195 -3.79 13.62 -21.39
CA VAL A 195 -4.34 12.44 -22.07
C VAL A 195 -3.28 11.36 -22.19
N HIS A 196 -2.09 11.71 -22.68
CA HIS A 196 -0.98 10.78 -22.87
C HIS A 196 -0.50 10.14 -21.55
N SER A 197 -0.43 10.91 -20.47
CA SER A 197 -0.09 10.38 -19.15
C SER A 197 -1.11 9.32 -18.67
N ARG A 198 -2.41 9.58 -18.83
CA ARG A 198 -3.48 8.62 -18.48
C ARG A 198 -3.46 7.39 -19.38
N MET A 199 -3.20 7.54 -20.67
CA MET A 199 -3.07 6.42 -21.60
C MET A 199 -1.86 5.54 -21.27
N MET A 200 -0.71 6.14 -20.94
CA MET A 200 0.49 5.42 -20.49
C MET A 200 0.18 4.56 -19.27
N LEU A 201 -0.38 5.17 -18.22
CA LEU A 201 -0.77 4.47 -16.99
C LEU A 201 -1.79 3.36 -17.25
N SER A 202 -2.76 3.60 -18.13
CA SER A 202 -3.76 2.60 -18.52
C SER A 202 -3.12 1.40 -19.23
N GLN A 203 -2.14 1.64 -20.11
CA GLN A 203 -1.42 0.56 -20.79
C GLN A 203 -0.53 -0.23 -19.84
N MET A 204 0.08 0.43 -18.85
CA MET A 204 0.82 -0.27 -17.79
C MET A 204 -0.12 -1.21 -17.02
N LEU A 205 -1.30 -0.74 -16.61
CA LEU A 205 -2.29 -1.56 -15.91
C LEU A 205 -2.79 -2.73 -16.77
N ALA A 206 -3.08 -2.48 -18.06
CA ALA A 206 -3.52 -3.51 -19.00
C ALA A 206 -2.43 -4.57 -19.24
N ALA A 207 -1.17 -4.16 -19.33
CA ALA A 207 -0.06 -5.10 -19.51
C ALA A 207 0.19 -5.94 -18.26
N MET A 208 0.10 -5.35 -17.05
CA MET A 208 0.19 -6.08 -15.78
C MET A 208 -0.90 -7.16 -15.70
N ALA A 209 -2.12 -6.80 -16.08
CA ALA A 209 -3.25 -7.71 -16.16
C ALA A 209 -3.01 -8.89 -17.10
N ALA A 210 -2.44 -8.65 -18.28
CA ALA A 210 -2.10 -9.70 -19.24
C ALA A 210 -1.06 -10.69 -18.70
N HIS A 211 -0.26 -10.29 -17.72
CA HIS A 211 0.76 -11.14 -17.07
C HIS A 211 0.28 -11.73 -15.74
N GLY A 212 -1.03 -11.67 -15.45
CA GLY A 212 -1.61 -12.26 -14.25
C GLY A 212 -1.45 -11.43 -12.98
N TYR A 213 -1.10 -10.14 -13.08
CA TYR A 213 -1.02 -9.22 -11.95
C TYR A 213 -2.16 -8.21 -11.95
N ARG A 214 -2.57 -7.77 -10.77
CA ARG A 214 -3.55 -6.69 -10.60
C ARG A 214 -3.03 -5.67 -9.60
N LEU A 215 -3.51 -4.43 -9.74
CA LEU A 215 -3.28 -3.39 -8.74
C LEU A 215 -3.92 -3.83 -7.43
N TYR A 216 -3.11 -3.96 -6.39
CA TYR A 216 -3.50 -4.38 -5.05
C TYR A 216 -3.76 -3.18 -4.14
N ALA A 217 -2.93 -2.14 -4.25
CA ALA A 217 -3.07 -0.91 -3.47
C ALA A 217 -2.50 0.29 -4.23
N SER A 218 -3.05 1.48 -3.98
CA SER A 218 -2.47 2.76 -4.37
C SER A 218 -2.31 3.57 -3.10
N VAL A 219 -1.08 3.68 -2.59
CA VAL A 219 -0.82 4.18 -1.24
C VAL A 219 0.08 5.41 -1.32
N ASP A 220 -0.35 6.51 -0.74
CA ASP A 220 0.55 7.62 -0.41
C ASP A 220 1.37 7.23 0.82
N ILE A 221 2.69 7.35 0.73
CA ILE A 221 3.63 6.82 1.73
C ILE A 221 4.70 7.82 2.15
N SER A 222 4.77 9.01 1.55
CA SER A 222 5.75 10.01 1.94
C SER A 222 5.13 11.36 2.30
N ASN A 223 5.91 12.19 2.98
CA ASN A 223 5.50 13.53 3.37
C ASN A 223 5.49 14.53 2.19
N GLY A 224 5.75 14.08 0.95
CA GLY A 224 5.94 14.95 -0.20
C GLY A 224 7.27 15.72 -0.19
N ASP A 225 7.56 16.41 -1.30
CA ASP A 225 8.65 17.38 -1.38
C ASP A 225 8.27 18.72 -0.72
N ALA A 226 9.17 19.71 -0.75
CA ALA A 226 8.93 21.04 -0.17
C ALA A 226 7.74 21.78 -0.83
N GLU A 227 7.23 21.29 -1.96
CA GLU A 227 6.06 21.80 -2.66
C GLU A 227 4.79 20.97 -2.37
N GLY A 228 4.86 20.03 -1.41
CA GLY A 228 3.72 19.21 -0.99
C GLY A 228 3.27 18.18 -2.04
N ARG A 229 4.10 17.91 -3.05
CA ARG A 229 3.76 16.94 -4.10
C ARG A 229 4.34 15.58 -3.73
N ASP A 230 3.48 14.69 -3.25
CA ASP A 230 3.76 13.25 -3.33
C ASP A 230 2.83 12.58 -4.35
N LEU A 231 3.30 11.46 -4.89
CA LEU A 231 2.51 10.62 -5.78
C LEU A 231 2.34 9.25 -5.13
N HIS A 232 1.15 8.71 -5.28
CA HIS A 232 0.85 7.37 -4.81
C HIS A 232 1.82 6.33 -5.41
N SER A 233 2.17 5.36 -4.57
CA SER A 233 2.88 4.15 -5.00
C SER A 233 1.86 3.06 -5.29
N TRP A 234 2.01 2.40 -6.42
CA TRP A 234 1.15 1.31 -6.85
C TRP A 234 1.78 -0.03 -6.48
N PHE A 235 1.05 -0.83 -5.70
CA PHE A 235 1.45 -2.15 -5.28
C PHE A 235 0.70 -3.16 -6.13
N PHE A 236 1.39 -4.10 -6.74
CA PHE A 236 0.80 -5.15 -7.57
C PHE A 236 0.91 -6.49 -6.87
N ARG A 237 -0.12 -7.33 -7.03
CA ARG A 237 -0.14 -8.72 -6.55
C ARG A 237 -0.52 -9.65 -7.70
N ARG A 238 0.12 -10.82 -7.77
CA ARG A 238 -0.29 -11.88 -8.70
C ARG A 238 -1.67 -12.42 -8.32
N VAL A 239 -2.54 -12.61 -9.32
CA VAL A 239 -3.83 -13.28 -9.14
C VAL A 239 -3.58 -14.75 -8.86
N THR A 240 -4.14 -15.24 -7.74
CA THR A 240 -4.05 -16.64 -7.32
C THR A 240 -5.44 -17.13 -6.91
N ARG A 241 -5.60 -18.43 -6.65
CA ARG A 241 -6.86 -18.96 -6.10
C ARG A 241 -7.24 -18.33 -4.76
N THR A 242 -6.24 -17.95 -3.98
CA THR A 242 -6.39 -17.29 -2.66
C THR A 242 -6.57 -15.78 -2.75
N TRP A 243 -6.41 -15.19 -3.94
CA TRP A 243 -6.73 -13.80 -4.24
C TRP A 243 -7.25 -13.68 -5.67
N PRO A 244 -8.53 -14.06 -5.90
CA PRO A 244 -9.12 -14.01 -7.23
C PRO A 244 -9.37 -12.56 -7.66
N SER A 245 -9.33 -12.31 -8.97
CA SER A 245 -9.81 -11.03 -9.50
C SER A 245 -11.29 -10.89 -9.21
N ARG A 246 -11.72 -9.76 -8.63
CA ARG A 246 -13.15 -9.43 -8.42
C ARG A 246 -13.98 -9.30 -9.73
N ALA A 247 -13.43 -9.66 -10.88
CA ALA A 247 -14.14 -9.72 -12.15
C ALA A 247 -14.46 -11.18 -12.52
N ILE A 248 -15.77 -11.43 -12.59
CA ILE A 248 -16.48 -12.66 -12.98
C ILE A 248 -16.57 -13.70 -11.85
N ALA A 249 -17.59 -13.50 -10.99
CA ALA A 249 -18.39 -14.65 -10.59
C ALA A 249 -18.89 -15.30 -11.89
N ASP A 250 -18.34 -16.46 -12.24
CA ASP A 250 -18.81 -17.24 -13.36
C ASP A 250 -20.20 -17.80 -12.98
N PRO A 251 -21.30 -17.37 -13.62
CA PRO A 251 -22.61 -17.95 -13.36
C PRO A 251 -22.76 -19.35 -13.99
N GLY A 252 -21.72 -19.89 -14.63
CA GLY A 252 -21.82 -21.01 -15.57
C GLY A 252 -21.28 -22.38 -15.15
N LEU A 253 -20.76 -22.57 -13.93
CA LEU A 253 -20.41 -23.91 -13.44
C LEU A 253 -21.56 -24.51 -12.63
N SER A 254 -22.62 -24.87 -13.35
CA SER A 254 -23.57 -25.87 -12.89
C SER A 254 -22.83 -27.18 -12.66
N VAL A 255 -22.91 -27.66 -11.42
CA VAL A 255 -22.57 -29.02 -11.01
C VAL A 255 -23.27 -30.01 -11.94
N ILE A 256 -22.47 -30.80 -12.67
CA ILE A 256 -22.76 -32.19 -13.00
C ILE A 256 -21.48 -32.97 -12.76
#